data_AF-A0A534V388-F1
#
_entry.id   AF-A0A534V388-F1
#
_cell.length_a   1.000
_cell.length_b   1.000
_cell.length_c   1.000
_cell.angle_alpha   90.00
_cell.angle_beta   90.00
_cell.angle_gamma   90.00
#
_symmetry.space_group_name_H-M   'P 1'
#
loop_
_entity.id
_entity.type
_entity.pdbx_description
1 polymer ?
#
loop_
_entity_poly.entity_id
_entity_poly.type
_entity_poly.pdbx_seq_one_letter_code
_entity_poly.pdbx_strand_id
1 'polypeptide(L)'
;MQSKKIAFEEREYGKNPFSEDELREIIGDAPIEKFLNSRTPLYREKNMKQKAPSKDEAIELMLKDPNLLKRPVIIKGKKKITGFNEAEVKELL
;
A
#
# COMPACT_ATOMS: atom_id res chain seq x y z
N MET A 1 -2.13 -1.01 -32.89
CA MET A 1 -2.44 -1.38 -31.48
C MET A 1 -1.20 -2.03 -30.87
N GLN A 2 -0.21 -1.25 -30.45
CA GLN A 2 0.98 -1.78 -29.78
C GLN A 2 0.60 -2.10 -28.33
N SER A 3 0.23 -3.35 -28.08
CA SER A 3 0.11 -3.88 -26.73
C SER A 3 1.48 -3.74 -26.08
N LYS A 4 1.69 -2.69 -25.28
CA LYS A 4 2.81 -2.64 -24.35
C LYS A 4 2.64 -3.88 -23.48
N LYS A 5 3.39 -4.94 -23.76
CA LYS A 5 3.63 -6.05 -22.83
C LYS A 5 4.37 -5.44 -21.64
N ILE A 6 3.62 -4.78 -20.76
CA ILE A 6 4.16 -4.35 -19.49
C ILE A 6 4.37 -5.66 -18.73
N ALA A 7 5.63 -6.04 -18.53
CA ALA A 7 5.96 -7.13 -17.65
C ALA A 7 5.54 -6.70 -16.23
N PHE A 8 4.43 -7.24 -15.76
CA PHE A 8 4.01 -7.09 -14.38
C PHE A 8 4.48 -8.32 -13.62
N GLU A 9 5.21 -8.11 -12.54
CA GLU A 9 5.51 -9.18 -11.60
C GLU A 9 4.42 -9.21 -10.54
N GLU A 10 3.64 -10.30 -10.54
CA GLU A 10 2.65 -10.54 -9.50
C GLU A 10 3.34 -11.16 -8.28
N ARG A 11 3.38 -10.41 -7.18
CA ARG A 11 3.92 -10.88 -5.90
C ARG A 11 2.79 -11.06 -4.89
N GLU A 12 2.61 -12.28 -4.41
CA GLU A 12 1.77 -12.56 -3.23
C GLU A 12 2.47 -12.07 -1.96
N TYR A 13 2.35 -10.78 -1.65
CA TYR A 13 2.91 -10.25 -0.40
C TYR A 13 2.14 -10.70 0.86
N GLY A 14 1.00 -11.39 0.70
CA GLY A 14 0.34 -12.07 1.81
C GLY A 14 1.15 -13.25 2.38
N LYS A 15 2.01 -13.88 1.56
CA LYS A 15 2.95 -14.92 2.00
C LYS A 15 4.34 -14.35 2.26
N ASN A 16 4.79 -13.45 1.40
CA ASN A 16 6.07 -12.76 1.52
C ASN A 16 5.85 -11.26 1.76
N PRO A 17 5.61 -10.83 3.01
CA PRO A 17 5.39 -9.41 3.31
C PRO A 17 6.53 -8.54 2.78
N PHE A 18 6.20 -7.29 2.51
CA PHE A 18 7.21 -6.30 2.15
C PHE A 18 8.15 -6.04 3.32
N SER A 19 9.40 -5.71 3.01
CA SER A 19 10.35 -5.23 4.02
C SER A 19 9.98 -3.81 4.46
N GLU A 20 10.50 -3.38 5.62
CA GLU A 20 10.30 -2.01 6.11
C GLU A 20 10.70 -0.96 5.07
N ASP A 21 11.87 -1.17 4.45
CA ASP A 21 12.42 -0.30 3.42
C ASP A 21 11.56 -0.27 2.16
N GLU A 22 11.07 -1.44 1.71
CA GLU A 22 10.12 -1.53 0.59
C GLU A 22 8.82 -0.79 0.90
N LEU A 23 8.28 -0.89 2.12
CA LEU A 23 7.09 -0.16 2.52
C LEU A 23 7.33 1.36 2.56
N ARG A 24 8.46 1.82 3.11
CA ARG A 24 8.85 3.24 3.07
C ARG A 24 8.96 3.73 1.63
N GLU A 25 9.57 2.94 0.76
CA GLU A 25 9.68 3.19 -0.68
C GLU A 25 8.32 3.27 -1.37
N ILE A 26 7.39 2.35 -1.03
CA ILE A 26 6.01 2.27 -1.58
C ILE A 26 5.15 3.45 -1.13
N ILE A 27 5.19 3.76 0.17
CA ILE A 27 4.44 4.88 0.75
C ILE A 27 5.00 6.21 0.25
N GLY A 28 6.33 6.32 0.15
CA GLY A 28 7.02 7.52 -0.30
C GLY A 28 6.56 8.74 0.50
N ASP A 29 6.23 9.82 -0.22
CA ASP A 29 5.75 11.05 0.42
C ASP A 29 4.23 11.03 0.69
N ALA A 30 3.49 10.06 0.17
CA ALA A 30 2.04 10.04 0.26
C ALA A 30 1.52 9.82 1.71
N PRO A 31 0.32 10.34 2.03
CA PRO A 31 -0.28 10.16 3.35
C PRO A 31 -0.64 8.70 3.59
N ILE A 32 -0.19 8.18 4.74
CA ILE A 32 -0.29 6.77 5.10
C ILE A 32 -1.73 6.25 5.17
N GLU A 33 -2.68 7.12 5.48
CA GLU A 33 -4.11 6.83 5.54
C GLU A 33 -4.67 6.25 4.23
N LYS A 34 -4.06 6.61 3.11
CA LYS A 34 -4.42 6.04 1.79
C LYS A 34 -4.07 4.55 1.70
N PHE A 35 -3.02 4.12 2.39
CA PHE A 35 -2.48 2.76 2.41
C PHE A 35 -3.16 1.91 3.48
N LEU A 36 -3.71 2.53 4.53
CA LEU A 36 -4.38 1.83 5.62
C LEU A 36 -5.76 1.30 5.19
N ASN A 37 -6.01 0.03 5.50
CA ASN A 37 -7.27 -0.65 5.29
C ASN A 37 -8.20 -0.47 6.50
N SER A 38 -9.16 0.43 6.33
CA SER A 38 -10.16 0.77 7.36
C SER A 38 -11.12 -0.36 7.72
N ARG A 39 -11.13 -1.45 6.95
CA ARG A 39 -11.94 -2.64 7.21
C ARG A 39 -11.28 -3.63 8.17
N THR A 40 -10.00 -3.44 8.51
CA THR A 40 -9.30 -4.36 9.41
C THR A 40 -9.69 -4.14 10.87
N PRO A 41 -9.72 -5.20 11.69
CA PRO A 41 -9.94 -5.07 13.12
C PRO A 41 -8.86 -4.17 13.76
N LEU A 42 -7.59 -4.33 13.38
CA LEU A 42 -6.48 -3.53 13.86
C LEU A 42 -6.69 -2.02 13.67
N TYR A 43 -7.22 -1.60 12.52
CA TYR A 43 -7.54 -0.19 12.26
C TYR A 43 -8.61 0.36 13.22
N ARG A 44 -9.61 -0.47 13.54
CA ARG A 44 -10.69 -0.11 14.49
C ARG A 44 -10.19 -0.09 15.93
N GLU A 45 -9.45 -1.11 16.34
CA GLU A 45 -8.90 -1.23 17.70
C GLU A 45 -7.98 -0.06 18.05
N LYS A 46 -7.10 0.32 17.11
CA LYS A 46 -6.20 1.47 17.30
C LYS A 46 -6.86 2.82 17.05
N ASN A 47 -8.17 2.88 16.77
CA ASN A 47 -8.89 4.11 16.46
C ASN A 47 -8.19 4.97 15.38
N MET A 48 -7.61 4.31 14.37
CA MET A 48 -6.79 4.96 13.34
C MET A 48 -7.57 5.97 12.49
N LYS A 49 -8.92 5.92 12.54
CA LYS A 49 -9.81 6.90 11.93
C LYS A 49 -9.71 8.29 12.59
N GLN A 50 -9.54 8.32 13.91
CA GLN A 50 -9.44 9.56 14.68
C GLN A 50 -7.97 9.95 14.90
N LYS A 51 -7.11 8.95 15.08
CA LYS A 51 -5.68 9.12 15.30
C LYS A 51 -4.89 8.26 14.33
N ALA A 52 -4.68 8.76 13.13
CA ALA A 52 -3.85 8.06 12.15
C ALA A 52 -2.42 7.89 12.71
N PRO A 53 -1.83 6.69 12.61
CA PRO A 53 -0.44 6.48 13.01
C PRO A 53 0.51 7.28 12.11
N SER A 54 1.71 7.57 12.62
CA SER A 54 2.79 8.12 11.79
C SER A 54 3.26 7.10 10.74
N LYS A 55 3.99 7.54 9.71
CA LYS A 55 4.50 6.63 8.66
C LYS A 55 5.27 5.45 9.24
N ASP A 56 6.25 5.70 10.09
CA ASP A 56 7.02 4.64 10.75
C ASP A 56 6.15 3.68 11.54
N GLU A 57 5.27 4.21 12.38
CA GLU A 57 4.38 3.37 13.21
C GLU A 57 3.44 2.52 12.34
N ALA A 58 2.90 3.09 11.27
CA ALA A 58 2.06 2.35 10.34
C ALA A 58 2.83 1.24 9.60
N ILE A 59 4.08 1.50 9.23
CA ILE A 59 4.94 0.52 8.57
C ILE A 59 5.23 -0.64 9.52
N GLU A 60 5.60 -0.35 10.78
CA GLU A 60 5.75 -1.37 11.80
C GLU A 60 4.48 -2.21 11.99
N LEU A 61 3.31 -1.57 11.94
CA LEU A 61 2.03 -2.25 12.03
C LEU A 61 1.73 -3.10 10.78
N MET A 62 2.09 -2.63 9.58
CA MET A 62 1.96 -3.40 8.34
C MET A 62 2.92 -4.60 8.29
N LEU A 63 4.11 -4.48 8.88
CA LEU A 63 5.06 -5.59 9.02
C LEU A 63 4.53 -6.66 9.97
N LYS A 64 3.87 -6.25 11.07
CA LYS A 64 3.22 -7.17 12.01
C LYS A 64 1.93 -7.77 11.44
N ASP A 65 1.13 -6.96 10.75
CA ASP A 65 -0.13 -7.38 10.13
C ASP A 65 -0.24 -6.84 8.68
N PRO A 66 0.18 -7.63 7.68
CA PRO A 66 0.12 -7.22 6.28
C PRO A 66 -1.32 -7.06 5.74
N ASN A 67 -2.35 -7.45 6.51
CA ASN A 67 -3.74 -7.18 6.12
C ASN A 67 -4.13 -5.72 6.34
N LEU A 68 -3.39 -4.99 7.18
CA LEU A 68 -3.55 -3.55 7.37
C LEU A 68 -3.28 -2.76 6.07
N LEU A 69 -2.44 -3.29 5.18
CA LEU A 69 -2.16 -2.67 3.90
C LEU A 69 -3.31 -2.92 2.90
N LYS A 70 -3.81 -1.84 2.28
CA LYS A 70 -4.82 -1.90 1.22
C LYS A 70 -4.28 -2.65 0.01
N ARG A 71 -5.15 -3.49 -0.55
CA ARG A 71 -4.90 -4.28 -1.77
C ARG A 71 -5.76 -3.72 -2.92
N PRO A 72 -5.31 -3.75 -4.18
CA PRO A 72 -3.99 -4.18 -4.66
C PRO A 72 -2.90 -3.11 -4.43
N VAL A 73 -1.64 -3.54 -4.42
CA VAL A 73 -0.44 -2.67 -4.44
C VAL A 73 0.13 -2.76 -5.85
N ILE A 74 0.21 -1.63 -6.54
CA ILE A 74 0.66 -1.53 -7.93
C ILE A 74 1.95 -0.70 -7.94
N ILE A 75 3.04 -1.32 -8.37
CA ILE A 75 4.34 -0.67 -8.51
C ILE A 75 4.66 -0.63 -10.01
N LYS A 76 4.84 0.57 -10.57
CA LYS A 76 5.21 0.78 -11.98
C LYS A 76 6.36 1.79 -12.07
N GLY A 77 7.58 1.27 -12.10
CA GLY A 77 8.80 2.08 -12.14
C GLY A 77 8.90 2.99 -10.91
N LYS A 78 8.80 4.31 -11.13
CA LYS A 78 8.83 5.31 -10.03
C LYS A 78 7.48 5.55 -9.37
N LYS A 79 6.37 5.13 -10.00
CA LYS A 79 5.01 5.35 -9.47
C LYS A 79 4.56 4.12 -8.69
N LYS A 80 4.10 4.34 -7.46
CA LYS A 80 3.73 3.29 -6.50
C LYS A 80 2.36 3.68 -5.95
N ILE A 81 1.36 2.84 -6.21
CA ILE A 81 -0.04 3.10 -5.89
C ILE A 81 -0.54 1.96 -5.03
N THR A 82 -1.27 2.27 -3.97
CA THR A 82 -1.90 1.25 -3.12
C THR A 82 -3.38 1.51 -2.94
N GLY A 83 -4.16 0.45 -3.02
CA GLY A 83 -5.60 0.55 -3.10
C GLY A 83 -6.04 1.09 -4.46
N PHE A 84 -7.32 0.91 -4.74
CA PHE A 84 -7.95 1.39 -5.97
C PHE A 84 -8.17 2.91 -5.88
N ASN A 85 -7.09 3.71 -5.91
CA ASN A 85 -7.22 5.15 -6.06
C ASN A 85 -7.40 5.46 -7.54
N GLU A 86 -8.65 5.57 -7.99
CA GLU A 86 -8.99 5.83 -9.40
C GLU A 86 -8.21 6.99 -10.01
N ALA A 87 -7.94 8.06 -9.25
CA ALA A 87 -7.19 9.21 -9.76
C ALA A 87 -5.74 8.83 -10.12
N GLU A 88 -5.06 8.09 -9.24
CA GLU A 88 -3.67 7.66 -9.48
C GLU A 88 -3.60 6.52 -10.49
N VAL A 89 -4.55 5.57 -10.45
CA VAL A 89 -4.63 4.46 -11.41
C VAL A 89 -4.86 4.99 -12.82
N LYS A 90 -5.69 6.03 -12.99
CA LYS A 90 -5.95 6.67 -14.29
C LYS A 90 -4.73 7.44 -14.82
N GLU A 91 -3.87 7.92 -13.94
CA GLU A 91 -2.59 8.56 -14.31
C GLU A 91 -1.47 7.53 -14.60
N LEU A 92 -1.74 6.25 -14.30
CA LEU A 92 -0.82 5.14 -14.51
C LEU A 92 -1.11 4.38 -15.82
N LEU A 93 -2.36 4.36 -16.28
CA LEU A 93 -2.83 3.78 -17.54
C LEU A 93 -2.49 4.69 -18.72
#